data_AF-A0A1S7B2F4-F1
#
_entry.id   AF-A0A1S7B2F4-F1
#
_cell.length_a   1.000
_cell.length_b   1.000
_cell.length_c   1.000
_cell.angle_alpha   90.00
_cell.angle_beta   90.00
_cell.angle_gamma   90.00
#
_symmetry.space_group_name_H-M   'P 1'
#
loop_
_entity.id
_entity.type
_entity.pdbx_description
1 polymer ?
#
loop_
_entity_poly.entity_id
_entity_poly.type
_entity_poly.pdbx_seq_one_letter_code
_entity_poly.pdbx_strand_id
1 'polypeptide(L)'
;TQYATAAYTDNILDDYNYYGKEYVEDKFGGLCEAPNNMDTILDVASEVTFYGLEQYEEFPALLEDQFGGSQRAAICAAASGCSTGFATGNAQTALSGWYLSMYLHKEQHSRLG
;
A
#
# COMPACT_ATOMS: atom_id res chain seq x y z
N THR A 1 -18.28 6.15 -10.76
CA THR A 1 -17.30 5.62 -11.74
C THR A 1 -15.88 5.78 -11.27
N GLN A 2 -15.41 7.00 -10.95
CA GLN A 2 -13.99 7.27 -10.69
C GLN A 2 -13.40 6.65 -9.40
N TYR A 3 -14.23 6.33 -8.40
CA TYR A 3 -13.78 5.52 -7.26
C TYR A 3 -13.27 4.13 -7.66
N ALA A 4 -13.85 3.54 -8.69
CA ALA A 4 -13.41 2.23 -9.18
C ALA A 4 -12.23 2.38 -10.14
N THR A 5 -12.26 3.35 -11.07
CA THR A 5 -11.20 3.52 -12.08
C THR A 5 -9.83 3.75 -11.45
N ALA A 6 -9.76 4.44 -10.31
CA ALA A 6 -8.52 4.64 -9.57
C ALA A 6 -7.73 3.34 -9.29
N ALA A 7 -8.42 2.19 -9.20
CA ALA A 7 -7.79 0.89 -8.95
C ALA A 7 -7.44 0.10 -10.22
N TYR A 8 -7.72 0.61 -11.42
CA TYR A 8 -7.43 -0.08 -12.68
C TYR A 8 -7.07 0.85 -13.85
N THR A 9 -6.81 2.14 -13.60
CA THR A 9 -6.32 3.08 -14.60
C THR A 9 -4.96 3.63 -14.20
N ASP A 10 -4.24 4.14 -15.19
CA ASP A 10 -3.01 4.92 -15.04
C ASP A 10 -1.83 4.18 -14.38
N ASN A 11 -1.98 2.87 -14.18
CA ASN A 11 -1.00 1.94 -13.58
C ASN A 11 -0.51 2.35 -12.19
N ILE A 12 -1.27 3.16 -11.47
CA ILE A 12 -0.86 3.70 -10.15
C ILE A 12 -0.85 2.58 -9.11
N LEU A 13 -1.90 1.76 -9.07
CA LEU A 13 -1.96 0.62 -8.16
C LEU A 13 -0.93 -0.45 -8.55
N ASP A 14 -0.67 -0.62 -9.83
CA ASP A 14 0.34 -1.55 -10.34
C ASP A 14 1.72 -1.15 -9.83
N ASP A 15 2.12 0.11 -10.01
CA ASP A 15 3.39 0.66 -9.54
C ASP A 15 3.62 0.37 -8.04
N TYR A 16 2.64 0.67 -7.20
CA TYR A 16 2.78 0.49 -5.75
C TYR A 16 2.84 -0.99 -5.34
N ASN A 17 2.10 -1.87 -6.03
CA ASN A 17 2.18 -3.30 -5.79
C ASN A 17 3.52 -3.90 -6.23
N TYR A 18 4.07 -3.43 -7.36
CA TYR A 18 5.36 -3.89 -7.84
C TYR A 18 6.48 -3.45 -6.90
N TYR A 19 6.47 -2.19 -6.43
CA TYR A 19 7.38 -1.72 -5.40
C TYR A 19 7.34 -2.61 -4.15
N GLY A 20 6.14 -2.83 -3.59
CA GLY A 20 6.02 -3.61 -2.37
C GLY A 20 6.34 -5.10 -2.53
N LYS A 21 6.08 -5.68 -3.71
CA LYS A 21 6.51 -7.04 -4.05
C LYS A 21 8.03 -7.16 -4.13
N GLU A 22 8.71 -6.22 -4.78
CA GLU A 22 10.17 -6.19 -4.86
C GLU A 22 10.81 -6.00 -3.48
N TYR A 23 10.28 -5.08 -2.67
CA TYR A 23 10.71 -4.88 -1.28
C TYR A 23 10.68 -6.19 -0.48
N VAL A 24 9.59 -6.95 -0.61
CA VAL A 24 9.42 -8.24 0.07
C VAL A 24 10.41 -9.28 -0.43
N GLU A 25 10.55 -9.43 -1.75
CA GLU A 25 11.49 -10.41 -2.32
C GLU A 25 12.92 -10.14 -1.89
N ASP A 26 13.36 -8.89 -1.93
CA ASP A 26 14.73 -8.50 -1.57
C ASP A 26 14.99 -8.66 -0.08
N LYS A 27 14.03 -8.31 0.78
CA LYS A 27 14.20 -8.31 2.23
C LYS A 27 14.10 -9.69 2.86
N PHE A 28 13.12 -10.49 2.44
CA PHE A 28 12.83 -11.79 3.04
C PHE A 28 13.46 -12.96 2.27
N GLY A 29 14.18 -12.68 1.17
CA GLY A 29 14.86 -13.69 0.35
C GLY A 29 13.91 -14.52 -0.51
N GLY A 30 12.70 -14.01 -0.76
CA GLY A 30 11.65 -14.68 -1.51
C GLY A 30 10.25 -14.27 -1.06
N LEU A 31 9.24 -14.75 -1.79
CA LEU A 31 7.83 -14.58 -1.45
C LEU A 31 7.39 -15.65 -0.45
N CYS A 32 6.50 -15.30 0.47
CA CYS A 32 5.90 -16.17 1.48
C CYS A 32 6.88 -16.70 2.56
N GLU A 33 8.07 -16.13 2.67
CA GLU A 33 9.13 -16.58 3.61
C GLU A 33 9.16 -15.75 4.91
N ALA A 34 8.44 -14.62 4.96
CA ALA A 34 8.45 -13.76 6.14
C ALA A 34 7.65 -14.38 7.30
N PRO A 35 8.03 -14.13 8.56
CA PRO A 35 7.25 -14.57 9.72
C PRO A 35 5.81 -14.05 9.66
N ASN A 36 4.83 -14.93 9.87
CA ASN A 36 3.41 -14.55 9.91
C ASN A 36 3.03 -13.94 11.28
N ASN A 37 3.57 -12.77 11.59
CA ASN A 37 3.40 -12.07 12.86
C ASN A 37 3.23 -10.55 12.67
N MET A 38 3.08 -9.82 13.78
CA MET A 38 2.88 -8.37 13.76
C MET A 38 4.12 -7.60 13.31
N ASP A 39 5.33 -8.14 13.52
CA ASP A 39 6.56 -7.46 13.12
C ASP A 39 6.62 -7.31 11.59
N THR A 40 6.28 -8.36 10.85
CA THR A 40 6.18 -8.31 9.37
C THR A 40 5.08 -7.36 8.90
N ILE A 41 3.94 -7.30 9.61
CA ILE A 41 2.85 -6.37 9.26
C ILE A 41 3.33 -4.92 9.43
N LEU A 42 3.91 -4.61 10.59
CA LEU A 42 4.41 -3.26 10.90
C LEU A 42 5.50 -2.82 9.91
N ASP A 43 6.33 -3.74 9.49
CA ASP A 43 7.40 -3.50 8.55
C ASP A 43 6.88 -3.22 7.13
N VAL A 44 6.28 -4.23 6.50
CA VAL A 44 5.91 -4.18 5.08
C VAL A 44 4.80 -3.17 4.82
N ALA A 45 3.76 -3.13 5.65
CA ALA A 45 2.65 -2.23 5.41
C ALA A 45 3.04 -0.76 5.64
N SER A 46 3.93 -0.46 6.60
CA SER A 46 4.39 0.91 6.81
C SER A 46 5.25 1.39 5.65
N GLU A 47 6.22 0.58 5.23
CA GLU A 47 7.10 0.88 4.09
C GLU A 47 6.29 1.20 2.82
N VAL A 48 5.38 0.30 2.44
CA VAL A 48 4.60 0.46 1.21
C VAL A 48 3.56 1.59 1.33
N THR A 49 3.06 1.87 2.54
CA THR A 49 2.19 3.03 2.76
C THR A 49 2.95 4.33 2.54
N PHE A 50 4.16 4.46 3.11
CA PHE A 50 4.96 5.67 2.96
C PHE A 50 5.37 5.88 1.51
N TYR A 51 5.84 4.84 0.81
CA TYR A 51 6.11 4.91 -0.62
C TYR A 51 4.92 5.46 -1.42
N GLY A 52 3.73 4.87 -1.25
CA GLY A 52 2.55 5.28 -2.02
C GLY A 52 2.08 6.70 -1.70
N LEU A 53 2.27 7.18 -0.45
CA LEU A 53 1.94 8.55 -0.07
C LEU A 53 2.97 9.56 -0.59
N GLU A 54 4.25 9.21 -0.55
CA GLU A 54 5.33 10.00 -1.13
C GLU A 54 5.12 10.21 -2.63
N GLN A 55 4.64 9.21 -3.38
CA GLN A 55 4.33 9.40 -4.80
C GLN A 55 3.30 10.53 -5.03
N TYR A 56 2.26 10.63 -4.20
CA TYR A 56 1.30 11.73 -4.29
C TYR A 56 1.87 13.09 -3.86
N GLU A 57 2.90 13.10 -3.01
CA GLU A 57 3.60 14.32 -2.57
C GLU A 57 4.61 14.80 -3.63
N GLU A 58 5.35 13.87 -4.24
CA GLU A 58 6.39 14.14 -5.24
C GLU A 58 5.83 14.47 -6.63
N PHE A 59 4.69 13.87 -6.98
CA PHE A 59 4.04 14.05 -8.29
C PHE A 59 2.69 14.77 -8.14
N PRO A 60 2.64 16.12 -8.14
CA PRO A 60 1.39 16.85 -8.00
C PRO A 60 0.30 16.49 -9.03
N ALA A 61 0.70 16.11 -10.25
CA ALA A 61 -0.23 15.65 -11.28
C ALA A 61 -0.91 14.31 -10.92
N LEU A 62 -0.21 13.44 -10.18
CA LEU A 62 -0.77 12.18 -9.68
C LEU A 62 -1.80 12.43 -8.57
N LEU A 63 -1.52 13.39 -7.68
CA LEU A 63 -2.47 13.83 -6.66
C LEU A 63 -3.72 14.50 -7.27
N GLU A 64 -3.55 15.21 -8.39
CA GLU A 64 -4.66 15.78 -9.16
C GLU A 64 -5.50 14.72 -9.86
N ASP A 65 -4.87 13.69 -10.45
CA ASP A 65 -5.56 12.57 -11.09
C ASP A 65 -6.41 11.78 -10.08
N GLN A 66 -5.80 11.36 -8.96
CA GLN A 66 -6.54 10.79 -7.83
C GLN A 66 -6.91 11.87 -6.80
N PHE A 67 -7.71 12.85 -7.24
CA PHE A 67 -8.12 13.98 -6.40
C PHE A 67 -8.88 13.58 -5.12
N GLY A 68 -9.62 12.47 -5.14
CA GLY A 68 -10.38 11.99 -4.00
C GLY A 68 -9.49 11.27 -2.99
N GLY A 69 -9.58 11.65 -1.70
CA GLY A 69 -8.82 10.95 -0.66
C GLY A 69 -9.13 9.45 -0.63
N SER A 70 -10.39 9.08 -0.81
CA SER A 70 -10.84 7.69 -0.76
C SER A 70 -10.25 6.84 -1.88
N GLN A 71 -9.89 7.44 -3.03
CA GLN A 71 -9.15 6.75 -4.09
C GLN A 71 -7.75 6.44 -3.58
N ARG A 72 -7.00 7.47 -3.15
CA ARG A 72 -5.64 7.33 -2.65
C ARG A 72 -5.53 6.39 -1.46
N ALA A 73 -6.47 6.48 -0.51
CA ALA A 73 -6.55 5.61 0.65
C ALA A 73 -6.73 4.14 0.25
N ALA A 74 -7.62 3.86 -0.72
CA ALA A 74 -7.81 2.50 -1.24
C ALA A 74 -6.56 1.99 -1.96
N ILE A 75 -5.87 2.83 -2.75
CA ILE A 75 -4.69 2.42 -3.52
C ILE A 75 -3.49 2.12 -2.62
N CYS A 76 -3.15 3.02 -1.68
CA CYS A 76 -2.04 2.80 -0.74
C CYS A 76 -2.29 1.58 0.16
N ALA A 77 -3.52 1.41 0.66
CA ALA A 77 -3.86 0.28 1.51
C ALA A 77 -3.93 -1.05 0.75
N ALA A 78 -4.36 -1.03 -0.52
CA ALA A 78 -4.33 -2.21 -1.38
C ALA A 78 -2.90 -2.69 -1.58
N ALA A 79 -1.99 -1.80 -1.98
CA ALA A 79 -0.58 -2.14 -2.15
C ALA A 79 0.04 -2.66 -0.85
N SER A 80 -0.22 -2.00 0.28
CA SER A 80 0.31 -2.39 1.59
C SER A 80 -0.21 -3.76 2.05
N GLY A 81 -1.51 -4.01 1.87
CA GLY A 81 -2.13 -5.29 2.21
C GLY A 81 -1.64 -6.43 1.31
N CYS A 82 -1.61 -6.22 0.00
CA CYS A 82 -1.07 -7.20 -0.97
C CYS A 82 0.39 -7.53 -0.67
N SER A 83 1.24 -6.53 -0.44
CA SER A 83 2.66 -6.72 -0.11
C SER A 83 2.85 -7.49 1.19
N THR A 84 2.07 -7.16 2.23
CA THR A 84 2.09 -7.92 3.48
C THR A 84 1.68 -9.39 3.25
N GLY A 85 0.68 -9.63 2.39
CA GLY A 85 0.26 -10.97 1.99
C GLY A 85 1.33 -11.71 1.17
N PHE A 86 2.04 -11.00 0.29
CA PHE A 86 3.19 -11.54 -0.45
C PHE A 86 4.31 -11.97 0.50
N ALA A 87 4.52 -11.22 1.59
CA ALA A 87 5.55 -11.55 2.58
C ALA A 87 5.18 -12.80 3.40
N THR A 88 3.97 -12.84 3.95
CA THR A 88 3.58 -13.86 4.94
C THR A 88 2.91 -15.10 4.35
N GLY A 89 2.45 -15.02 3.10
CA GLY A 89 1.58 -16.05 2.50
C GLY A 89 0.23 -16.19 3.21
N ASN A 90 -0.23 -15.17 3.95
CA ASN A 90 -1.43 -15.26 4.79
C ASN A 90 -2.35 -14.03 4.66
N ALA A 91 -3.61 -14.28 4.30
CA ALA A 91 -4.60 -13.22 4.05
C ALA A 91 -5.01 -12.44 5.31
N GLN A 92 -4.90 -13.03 6.51
CA GLN A 92 -5.29 -12.35 7.75
C GLN A 92 -4.27 -11.27 8.15
N THR A 93 -2.99 -11.53 7.93
CA THR A 93 -1.94 -10.53 8.13
C THR A 93 -1.93 -9.51 7.01
N ALA A 94 -2.24 -9.91 5.76
CA ALA A 94 -2.53 -8.98 4.67
C ALA A 94 -3.63 -7.96 5.02
N LEU A 95 -4.76 -8.44 5.56
CA LEU A 95 -5.85 -7.57 6.01
C LEU A 95 -5.43 -6.66 7.18
N SER A 96 -4.55 -7.13 8.06
CA SER A 96 -3.99 -6.30 9.13
C SER A 96 -3.12 -5.18 8.56
N GLY A 97 -2.33 -5.47 7.51
CA GLY A 97 -1.55 -4.47 6.77
C GLY A 97 -2.41 -3.40 6.10
N TRP A 98 -3.56 -3.79 5.51
CA TRP A 98 -4.54 -2.84 4.97
C TRP A 98 -5.00 -1.83 6.04
N TYR A 99 -5.40 -2.31 7.22
CA TYR A 99 -5.87 -1.42 8.28
C TYR A 99 -4.78 -0.52 8.84
N LEU A 100 -3.55 -1.05 8.99
CA LEU A 100 -2.41 -0.24 9.41
C LEU A 100 -2.15 0.90 8.43
N SER A 101 -2.18 0.61 7.12
CA SER A 101 -2.02 1.63 6.07
C SER A 101 -3.03 2.77 6.21
N MET A 102 -4.30 2.45 6.46
CA MET A 102 -5.34 3.46 6.69
C MET A 102 -5.05 4.36 7.90
N TYR A 103 -4.53 3.79 8.99
CA TYR A 103 -4.18 4.56 10.18
C TYR A 103 -2.99 5.49 9.92
N LEU A 104 -1.94 4.99 9.27
CA LEU A 104 -0.75 5.78 8.94
C LEU A 104 -1.10 6.93 7.99
N HIS A 105 -1.84 6.65 6.91
CA HIS A 105 -2.29 7.68 5.95
C HIS A 105 -3.10 8.78 6.65
N LYS A 106 -4.07 8.39 7.49
CA LYS A 106 -4.89 9.35 8.24
C LYS A 106 -4.04 10.33 9.04
N GLU A 107 -3.01 9.85 9.71
CA GLU A 107 -2.15 10.69 10.54
C GLU A 107 -1.14 11.50 9.71
N GLN A 108 -0.60 10.95 8.63
CA GLN A 108 0.37 11.65 7.77
C GLN A 108 -0.26 12.88 7.09
N HIS A 109 -1.48 12.76 6.57
CA HIS A 109 -2.12 13.83 5.79
C HIS A 109 -3.25 14.56 6.52
N SER A 110 -3.58 14.16 7.76
CA SER A 110 -4.74 14.66 8.51
C SER A 110 -6.08 14.53 7.76
N ARG A 111 -6.12 13.63 6.78
CA ARG A 111 -7.26 13.29 5.94
C ARG A 111 -7.08 11.85 5.47
N LEU A 112 -8.17 11.25 5.03
CA LEU A 112 -8.13 9.90 4.48
C LEU A 112 -9.02 9.82 3.25
N GLY A 113 -10.33 10.04 3.44
CA GLY A 113 -11.35 9.95 2.39
C GLY A 113 -11.51 11.19 1.54
#